data_AF-A0A2I0WXF1-F1
#
_entry.id   AF-A0A2I0WXF1-F1
#
_cell.length_a   1.000
_cell.length_b   1.000
_cell.length_c   1.000
_cell.angle_alpha   90.00
_cell.angle_beta   90.00
_cell.angle_gamma   90.00
#
_symmetry.space_group_name_H-M   'P 1'
#
loop_
_entity.id
_entity.type
_entity.pdbx_description
1 polymer ?
#
loop_
_entity_poly.entity_id
_entity_poly.type
_entity_poly.pdbx_seq_one_letter_code
_entity_poly.pdbx_strand_id
1 'polypeptide(L)'
;MPIFCQVDEYSRTTIPSIWAVGDVTNRLNLTPVALLEGTCFSKTVFGGQPTKPDHSNVPSAVFCIPPLSVVGLSEQQAVDQGKSDILVFTSTFNPMKNSISG
;
A
#
# COMPACT_ATOMS: atom_id res chain seq x y z
N MET A 1 -0.56 -25.05 9.32
CA MET A 1 -1.68 -24.12 9.13
C MET A 1 -1.08 -22.78 8.70
N PRO A 2 -1.55 -22.13 7.63
CA PRO A 2 -0.99 -20.85 7.23
C PRO A 2 -1.22 -19.81 8.32
N ILE A 3 -0.21 -18.97 8.58
CA ILE A 3 -0.29 -17.90 9.60
C ILE A 3 -1.25 -16.78 9.15
N PHE A 4 -1.45 -16.64 7.84
CA PHE A 4 -2.28 -15.62 7.23
C PHE A 4 -3.48 -16.21 6.48
N CYS A 5 -4.58 -15.45 6.42
CA CYS A 5 -5.78 -15.83 5.71
C CYS A 5 -5.60 -15.59 4.21
N GLN A 6 -5.70 -16.67 3.42
CA GLN A 6 -5.67 -16.58 1.97
C GLN A 6 -6.98 -15.98 1.45
N VAL A 7 -6.85 -14.98 0.58
CA VAL A 7 -7.98 -14.25 -0.01
C VAL A 7 -7.78 -14.02 -1.49
N ASP A 8 -8.89 -13.89 -2.23
CA ASP A 8 -8.88 -13.43 -3.62
C ASP A 8 -8.73 -11.90 -3.73
N GLU A 9 -8.77 -11.37 -4.95
CA GLU A 9 -8.65 -9.92 -5.21
C GLU A 9 -9.78 -9.08 -4.58
N TYR A 10 -10.92 -9.69 -4.25
CA TYR A 10 -12.06 -9.03 -3.61
C TYR A 10 -12.05 -9.17 -2.08
N SER A 11 -11.04 -9.84 -1.50
CA SER A 11 -10.95 -10.14 -0.06
C SER A 11 -11.82 -11.32 0.42
N ARG A 12 -12.27 -12.20 -0.50
CA ARG A 12 -12.99 -13.44 -0.15
C ARG A 12 -12.03 -14.55 0.22
N THR A 13 -12.33 -15.28 1.28
CA THR A 13 -11.57 -16.48 1.64
C THR A 13 -11.98 -17.68 0.79
N THR A 14 -11.37 -18.84 1.04
CA THR A 14 -11.78 -20.11 0.43
C THR A 14 -13.19 -20.56 0.86
N ILE A 15 -13.73 -20.02 1.95
CA ILE A 15 -15.10 -20.29 2.42
C ILE A 15 -15.98 -19.14 1.94
N PRO A 16 -17.00 -19.39 1.08
CA PRO A 16 -17.76 -18.32 0.42
C PRO A 16 -18.44 -17.29 1.34
N SER A 17 -18.78 -17.70 2.57
CA SER A 17 -19.42 -16.84 3.57
C SER A 17 -18.43 -16.07 4.46
N ILE A 18 -17.12 -16.32 4.34
CA ILE A 18 -16.09 -15.73 5.19
C ILE A 18 -15.18 -14.83 4.36
N TRP A 19 -14.91 -13.64 4.87
CA TRP A 19 -14.09 -12.60 4.27
C TRP A 19 -12.99 -12.17 5.25
N ALA A 20 -11.87 -11.66 4.73
CA ALA A 20 -10.77 -11.19 5.56
C ALA A 20 -10.12 -9.95 4.95
N VAL A 21 -9.85 -8.94 5.77
CA VAL A 21 -9.26 -7.64 5.37
C VAL A 21 -8.20 -7.21 6.36
N GLY A 22 -7.28 -6.35 5.92
CA GLY A 22 -6.18 -5.83 6.72
C GLY A 22 -5.08 -6.87 6.96
N ASP A 23 -4.38 -6.69 8.07
CA ASP A 23 -3.12 -7.37 8.40
C ASP A 23 -3.19 -8.90 8.41
N VAL A 24 -4.38 -9.46 8.67
CA VAL A 24 -4.60 -10.92 8.64
C VAL A 24 -4.39 -11.52 7.24
N THR A 25 -4.46 -10.70 6.18
CA THR A 25 -4.25 -11.12 4.79
C THR A 25 -2.80 -11.00 4.32
N ASN A 26 -1.94 -10.31 5.08
CA ASN A 26 -0.53 -10.06 4.75
C ASN A 26 -0.30 -9.45 3.35
N ARG A 27 -1.20 -8.55 2.92
CA ARG A 27 -1.07 -7.76 1.68
C ARG A 27 -0.25 -6.49 1.93
N LEU A 28 -0.87 -5.48 2.55
CA LEU A 28 -0.20 -4.26 3.01
C LEU A 28 -0.74 -3.88 4.39
N ASN A 29 0.14 -3.95 5.39
CA ASN A 29 -0.24 -3.80 6.80
C ASN A 29 -0.25 -2.30 7.19
N LEU A 30 -1.22 -1.57 6.63
CA LEU A 30 -1.41 -0.14 6.83
C LEU A 30 -2.89 0.12 7.15
N THR A 31 -3.17 0.90 8.19
CA THR A 31 -4.55 1.24 8.60
C THR A 31 -5.39 1.82 7.45
N PRO A 32 -4.89 2.73 6.60
CA PRO A 32 -5.66 3.22 5.44
C PRO A 32 -6.00 2.13 4.42
N VAL A 33 -5.12 1.12 4.26
CA VAL A 33 -5.38 -0.03 3.37
C VAL A 33 -6.48 -0.90 3.94
N ALA A 34 -6.44 -1.24 5.23
CA ALA A 34 -7.51 -2.02 5.86
C ALA A 34 -8.88 -1.32 5.75
N LEU A 35 -8.90 0.02 5.89
CA LEU A 35 -10.11 0.83 5.69
C LEU A 35 -10.63 0.76 4.23
N LEU A 36 -9.73 0.87 3.26
CA LEU A 36 -10.05 0.72 1.83
C LEU A 36 -10.64 -0.67 1.56
N GLU A 37 -9.97 -1.73 2.02
CA GLU A 37 -10.43 -3.11 1.84
C GLU A 37 -11.81 -3.35 2.47
N GLY A 38 -12.06 -2.81 3.66
CA GLY A 38 -13.38 -2.86 4.31
C GLY A 38 -14.46 -2.11 3.52
N THR A 39 -14.10 -0.97 2.91
CA THR A 39 -15.01 -0.20 2.05
C THR A 39 -15.37 -0.98 0.77
N CYS A 40 -14.37 -1.59 0.13
CA CYS A 40 -14.55 -2.44 -1.04
C CYS A 40 -15.40 -3.68 -0.74
N PHE A 41 -15.18 -4.30 0.42
CA PHE A 41 -16.01 -5.38 0.95
C PHE A 41 -17.48 -4.94 1.09
N SER A 42 -17.73 -3.81 1.76
CA SER A 42 -19.10 -3.33 1.99
C SER A 42 -19.84 -3.05 0.68
N LYS A 43 -19.16 -2.45 -0.32
CA LYS A 43 -19.74 -2.21 -1.65
C LYS A 43 -20.06 -3.52 -2.37
N THR A 44 -19.18 -4.50 -2.26
CA THR A 44 -19.34 -5.80 -2.91
C THR A 44 -20.49 -6.61 -2.30
N VAL A 45 -20.51 -6.75 -0.97
CA VAL A 45 -21.44 -7.65 -0.28
C VAL A 45 -22.81 -7.02 -0.07
N PHE A 46 -22.86 -5.76 0.33
CA PHE A 46 -24.12 -5.08 0.67
C PHE A 46 -24.58 -4.11 -0.41
N GLY A 47 -23.67 -3.57 -1.22
CA GLY A 47 -23.99 -2.62 -2.29
C GLY A 47 -24.28 -3.26 -3.65
N GLY A 48 -24.07 -4.57 -3.82
CA GLY A 48 -24.23 -5.24 -5.12
C GLY A 48 -23.26 -4.74 -6.20
N GLN A 49 -22.17 -4.07 -5.81
CA GLN A 49 -21.16 -3.51 -6.70
C GLN A 49 -19.81 -4.17 -6.42
N PRO A 50 -19.45 -5.27 -7.13
CA PRO A 50 -18.16 -5.92 -6.96
C PRO A 50 -17.01 -4.94 -7.14
N THR A 51 -16.33 -4.63 -6.05
CA THR A 51 -15.28 -3.62 -5.98
C THR A 51 -14.06 -4.24 -5.34
N LYS A 52 -12.93 -4.24 -6.05
CA LYS A 52 -11.65 -4.69 -5.49
C LYS A 52 -10.83 -3.50 -4.96
N PRO A 53 -10.09 -3.66 -3.85
CA PRO A 53 -9.09 -2.69 -3.42
C PRO A 53 -7.98 -2.57 -4.48
N ASP A 54 -7.48 -1.36 -4.67
CA ASP A 54 -6.28 -1.10 -5.45
C ASP A 54 -5.10 -0.90 -4.49
N HIS A 55 -4.17 -1.85 -4.51
CA HIS A 55 -2.95 -1.82 -3.70
C HIS A 55 -1.77 -1.19 -4.44
N SER A 56 -1.97 -0.69 -5.67
CA SER A 56 -0.93 0.01 -6.41
C SER A 56 -0.70 1.41 -5.82
N ASN A 57 0.56 1.85 -5.82
CA ASN A 57 0.95 3.21 -5.48
C ASN A 57 0.40 3.72 -4.13
N VAL A 58 0.33 2.86 -3.12
CA VAL A 58 -0.11 3.24 -1.77
C VAL A 58 0.98 4.10 -1.11
N PRO A 59 0.72 5.38 -0.78
CA PRO A 59 1.70 6.21 -0.09
C PRO A 59 1.91 5.71 1.33
N SER A 60 3.16 5.67 1.76
CA SER A 60 3.57 5.20 3.08
C SER A 60 4.55 6.18 3.72
N ALA A 61 4.54 6.26 5.05
CA ALA A 61 5.43 7.11 5.81
C ALA A 61 6.03 6.36 7.01
N VAL A 62 7.29 6.66 7.32
CA VAL A 62 7.98 6.18 8.51
C VAL A 62 8.33 7.39 9.36
N PHE A 63 7.83 7.41 10.60
CA PHE A 63 8.01 8.49 11.56
C PHE A 63 9.35 8.40 12.31
N CYS A 64 10.44 8.22 11.58
CA CYS A 64 11.79 8.37 12.11
C CYS A 64 12.22 9.84 12.13
N ILE A 65 13.45 10.12 12.60
CA ILE A 65 14.03 11.47 12.60
C ILE A 65 15.30 11.43 11.75
N PRO A 66 15.32 12.08 10.57
CA PRO A 66 14.20 12.77 9.89
C PRO A 66 13.14 11.78 9.37
N PRO A 67 11.88 12.22 9.17
CA PRO A 67 10.82 11.36 8.65
C PRO A 67 11.06 10.97 7.19
N LEU A 68 10.54 9.81 6.78
CA LEU A 68 10.64 9.29 5.42
C LEU A 68 9.24 9.06 4.85
N SER A 69 9.05 9.30 3.56
CA SER A 69 7.83 8.96 2.84
C SER A 69 8.17 8.42 1.45
N VAL A 70 7.37 7.47 0.99
CA VAL A 70 7.53 6.80 -0.30
C VAL A 70 6.18 6.49 -0.91
N VAL A 71 6.13 6.42 -2.23
CA VAL A 71 4.95 6.00 -3.00
C VAL A 71 5.41 5.30 -4.27
N GLY A 72 4.70 4.24 -4.65
CA GLY A 72 4.99 3.50 -5.87
C GLY A 72 6.23 2.61 -5.75
N LEU A 73 6.94 2.45 -6.87
CA LEU A 73 8.09 1.56 -6.99
C LEU A 73 9.38 2.23 -6.55
N SER A 74 10.29 1.46 -5.96
CA SER A 74 11.70 1.85 -5.92
C SER A 74 12.31 1.80 -7.32
N GLU A 75 13.43 2.50 -7.51
CA GLU A 75 14.23 2.43 -8.74
C GLU A 75 14.55 0.97 -9.10
N GLN A 76 15.04 0.18 -8.14
CA GLN A 76 15.35 -1.24 -8.35
C GLN A 76 14.12 -2.05 -8.80
N GLN A 77 12.97 -1.85 -8.15
CA GLN A 77 11.73 -2.54 -8.53
C GLN A 77 11.26 -2.14 -9.93
N ALA A 78 11.46 -0.87 -10.32
CA ALA A 78 11.12 -0.41 -11.66
C ALA A 78 12.01 -1.07 -12.73
N VAL A 79 13.31 -1.22 -12.46
CA VAL A 79 14.27 -1.92 -13.32
C VAL A 79 13.89 -3.41 -13.44
N ASP A 80 13.61 -4.07 -12.32
CA ASP A 80 13.27 -5.50 -12.28
C ASP A 80 11.98 -5.81 -13.04
N GLN A 81 11.04 -4.86 -13.12
CA GLN A 81 9.82 -4.98 -13.92
C GLN A 81 10.03 -4.82 -15.43
N GLY A 82 11.27 -4.69 -15.89
CA GLY A 82 11.60 -4.64 -17.32
C GLY A 82 11.23 -3.32 -18.00
N LYS A 83 11.07 -2.24 -17.23
CA LYS A 83 10.93 -0.89 -17.79
C LYS A 83 12.31 -0.47 -18.30
N SER A 84 12.57 -0.71 -19.59
CA SER A 84 13.86 -0.45 -20.23
C SER A 84 14.19 1.02 -20.44
N ASP A 85 13.27 1.92 -20.08
CA ASP A 85 13.43 3.38 -20.18
C ASP A 85 12.96 4.03 -18.86
N ILE A 86 13.87 4.12 -17.89
CA ILE A 86 13.63 4.75 -16.59
C ILE A 86 14.53 5.98 -16.48
N LEU A 87 13.91 7.12 -16.21
CA LEU A 87 14.60 8.36 -15.86
C LEU A 87 14.55 8.56 -14.35
N VAL A 88 15.72 8.73 -13.74
CA VAL A 88 15.87 8.92 -12.29
C VAL A 88 16.28 10.36 -12.01
N PHE A 89 15.51 11.05 -11.18
CA PHE A 89 15.79 12.42 -10.75
C PHE A 89 16.00 12.44 -9.24
N THR A 90 17.13 12.98 -8.80
CA THR A 90 17.50 13.06 -7.38
C THR A 90 17.85 14.49 -6.99
N SER A 91 17.48 14.90 -5.78
CA SER A 91 17.89 16.18 -5.19
C SER A 91 18.22 15.99 -3.72
N THR A 92 19.25 16.67 -3.25
CA THR A 92 19.66 16.67 -1.84
C THR A 92 20.12 18.06 -1.47
N PHE A 93 19.57 18.61 -0.40
CA PHE A 93 19.87 19.96 0.07
C PHE A 93 19.66 20.06 1.58
N ASN A 94 20.32 21.04 2.20
CA ASN A 94 20.10 21.37 3.61
C ASN A 94 18.86 22.27 3.73
N PRO A 95 17.81 21.87 4.49
CA PRO A 95 16.65 22.72 4.68
C PRO A 95 17.03 24.07 5.27
N MET A 96 16.40 25.15 4.79
CA MET A 96 16.69 26.51 5.24
C MET A 96 16.52 26.66 6.77
N LYS A 97 15.49 26.03 7.35
CA LYS A 97 15.29 25.96 8.82
C LYS A 97 16.53 25.51 9.59
N ASN A 98 17.37 24.65 9.00
CA ASN A 98 18.59 24.14 9.62
C ASN A 98 19.82 25.03 9.32
N SER A 99 19.69 26.05 8.48
CA SER A 99 20.78 26.90 7.98
C SER A 99 20.71 28.35 8.50
N ILE A 100 19.53 28.87 8.82
CA ILE A 100 19.37 30.19 9.48
C ILE A 100 19.36 30.01 10.99
N SER A 101 20.53 30.21 11.60
CA SER A 101 20.66 30.47 13.04
C SER A 101 20.34 31.94 13.31
N GLY A 102 19.27 32.20 14.05
CA GLY A 102 19.06 33.47 14.75
C GLY A 102 19.62 33.40 16.16
#